data_AF-X1TCH5-F1
#
_entry.id   AF-X1TCH5-F1
#
_cell.length_a   1.000
_cell.length_b   1.000
_cell.length_c   1.000
_cell.angle_alpha   90.00
_cell.angle_beta   90.00
_cell.angle_gamma   90.00
#
_symmetry.space_group_name_H-M   'P 1'
#
loop_
_entity.id
_entity.type
_entity.pdbx_description
1 polymer ?
#
loop_
_entity_poly.entity_id
_entity_poly.type
_entity_poly.pdbx_seq_one_letter_code
_entity_poly.pdbx_strand_id
1 'polypeptide(L)'
;GEVLIRMMKEKGGEINKSEMSFIATQLHEGKLLAEINEPGYKGKQVKLSYNKRQFYDRILTPMKSMGVIYYDLYKKTYKLSDRFNKELQKIGLMWLHELNKPTHSLKVKKK
;
A
#
# COMPACT_ATOMS: atom_id res chain seq x y z
N GLY A 1 -5.03 -4.84 -2.80
CA GLY A 1 -4.11 -4.34 -1.76
C GLY A 1 -4.39 -5.01 -0.42
N GLU A 2 -5.60 -4.85 0.11
CA GLU A 2 -6.01 -5.33 1.44
C GLU A 2 -5.72 -6.83 1.70
N VAL A 3 -6.01 -7.69 0.73
CA VAL A 3 -5.74 -9.14 0.82
C VAL A 3 -4.25 -9.44 1.04
N LEU A 4 -3.36 -8.72 0.35
CA LEU A 4 -1.90 -8.89 0.50
C LEU A 4 -1.44 -8.47 1.90
N ILE A 5 -1.98 -7.37 2.43
CA ILE A 5 -1.67 -6.91 3.79
C ILE A 5 -2.13 -7.94 4.82
N ARG A 6 -3.33 -8.49 4.67
CA ARG A 6 -3.86 -9.54 5.57
C ARG A 6 -2.97 -10.78 5.57
N MET A 7 -2.61 -11.30 4.39
CA MET A 7 -1.72 -12.46 4.29
C MET A 7 -0.32 -12.20 4.88
N MET A 8 0.22 -10.99 4.68
CA MET A 8 1.49 -10.60 5.32
C MET A 8 1.36 -10.50 6.84
N LYS A 9 0.24 -9.98 7.36
CA LYS A 9 -0.03 -9.90 8.82
C LYS A 9 -0.17 -11.28 9.45
N GLU A 10 -0.85 -12.22 8.78
CA GLU A 10 -0.98 -13.62 9.24
C GLU A 10 0.40 -14.30 9.37
N LYS A 11 1.39 -13.87 8.58
CA LYS A 11 2.79 -14.33 8.66
C LYS A 11 3.71 -13.46 9.54
N GLY A 12 3.15 -12.62 10.41
CA GLY A 12 3.94 -11.78 11.32
C GLY A 12 4.51 -10.50 10.69
N GLY A 13 4.01 -10.09 9.53
CA GLY A 13 4.35 -8.82 8.87
C GLY A 13 5.57 -8.88 7.95
N GLU A 14 6.21 -10.04 7.80
CA GLU A 14 7.37 -10.28 6.94
C GLU A 14 7.18 -11.56 6.12
N ILE A 15 7.48 -11.50 4.81
CA ILE A 15 7.42 -12.67 3.92
C ILE A 15 8.62 -12.72 2.96
N ASN A 16 9.06 -13.91 2.61
CA ASN A 16 10.19 -14.12 1.72
C ASN A 16 9.78 -14.00 0.24
N LYS A 17 10.76 -13.83 -0.67
CA LYS A 17 10.49 -13.80 -2.12
C LYS A 17 9.73 -15.03 -2.63
N SER A 18 10.06 -16.22 -2.13
CA SER A 18 9.40 -17.47 -2.52
C SER A 18 7.93 -17.49 -2.09
N GLU A 19 7.64 -17.02 -0.88
CA GLU A 19 6.27 -16.93 -0.36
C GLU A 19 5.45 -15.89 -1.11
N MET A 20 6.06 -14.75 -1.47
CA MET A 20 5.42 -13.74 -2.33
C MET A 20 5.07 -14.31 -3.71
N SER A 21 5.95 -15.14 -4.29
CA SER A 21 5.69 -15.83 -5.56
C SER A 21 4.56 -16.86 -5.42
N PHE A 22 4.50 -17.57 -4.30
CA PHE A 22 3.41 -18.49 -3.99
C PHE A 22 2.07 -17.74 -3.89
N ILE A 23 2.03 -16.62 -3.17
CA ILE A 23 0.86 -15.74 -3.08
C ILE A 23 0.41 -15.25 -4.46
N ALA A 24 1.35 -14.78 -5.30
CA ALA A 24 1.04 -14.35 -6.66
C ALA A 24 0.42 -15.48 -7.49
N THR A 25 0.84 -16.72 -7.25
CA THR A 25 0.31 -17.91 -7.93
C THR A 25 -1.08 -18.28 -7.44
N GLN A 26 -1.34 -18.22 -6.13
CA GLN A 26 -2.68 -18.43 -5.56
C GLN A 26 -3.69 -17.39 -6.06
N LEU A 27 -3.27 -16.13 -6.17
CA LEU A 27 -4.06 -15.05 -6.77
C LEU A 27 -4.30 -15.27 -8.27
N HIS A 28 -3.35 -15.89 -8.96
CA HIS A 28 -3.49 -16.20 -10.39
C HIS A 28 -4.47 -17.34 -10.65
N GLU A 29 -4.43 -18.37 -9.82
CA GLU A 29 -5.34 -19.51 -9.89
C GLU A 29 -6.75 -19.16 -9.38
N GLY A 30 -6.93 -17.98 -8.79
CA GLY A 30 -8.23 -17.51 -8.27
C GLY A 30 -8.70 -18.31 -7.06
N LYS A 31 -7.78 -18.89 -6.29
CA LYS A 31 -8.06 -19.71 -5.09
C LYS A 31 -8.32 -18.88 -3.83
N LEU A 32 -8.08 -17.57 -3.89
CA LEU A 32 -8.30 -16.69 -2.75
C LEU A 32 -9.73 -16.16 -2.77
N LEU A 33 -10.54 -16.67 -1.85
CA LEU A 33 -11.80 -16.08 -1.46
C LEU A 33 -11.49 -14.93 -0.51
N ALA A 34 -11.68 -13.68 -0.94
CA ALA A 34 -11.68 -12.56 -0.01
C ALA A 34 -13.13 -12.16 0.28
N GLU A 35 -13.42 -11.99 1.56
CA GLU A 35 -14.66 -11.38 2.02
C GLU A 35 -14.52 -9.87 1.89
N ILE A 36 -15.43 -9.24 1.15
CA ILE A 36 -15.49 -7.78 1.03
C ILE A 36 -16.23 -7.25 2.26
N ASN A 37 -15.53 -6.52 3.12
CA ASN A 37 -16.10 -5.87 4.31
C ASN A 37 -16.56 -4.44 4.01
N GLU A 38 -17.25 -4.22 2.88
CA GLU A 38 -17.90 -2.94 2.59
C GLU A 38 -19.38 -2.95 3.05
N PRO A 39 -19.92 -1.83 3.56
CA PRO A 39 -21.26 -1.77 4.16
C PRO A 39 -22.45 -2.02 3.21
N GLY A 40 -22.23 -2.42 1.95
CA GLY A 40 -23.28 -2.90 1.03
C GLY A 40 -23.05 -4.31 0.46
N TYR A 41 -21.91 -4.95 0.77
CA TYR A 41 -21.48 -6.22 0.16
C TYR A 41 -20.94 -7.22 1.22
N LYS A 42 -21.31 -7.05 2.49
CA LYS A 42 -20.97 -7.99 3.57
C LYS A 42 -21.30 -9.43 3.17
N GLY A 43 -20.29 -10.28 3.06
CA GLY A 43 -20.43 -11.71 2.82
C GLY A 43 -20.44 -12.16 1.36
N LYS A 44 -20.32 -11.28 0.36
CA LYS A 44 -20.13 -11.71 -1.03
C LYS A 44 -18.70 -12.19 -1.24
N GLN A 45 -18.54 -13.51 -1.35
CA GLN A 45 -17.29 -14.15 -1.76
C GLN A 45 -17.06 -13.87 -3.24
N VAL A 46 -16.15 -12.96 -3.55
CA VAL A 46 -15.77 -12.67 -4.94
C VAL A 46 -14.50 -13.42 -5.26
N LYS A 47 -14.51 -14.18 -6.36
CA LYS A 47 -13.32 -14.86 -6.87
C LYS A 47 -12.32 -13.81 -7.37
N LEU A 48 -11.26 -13.60 -6.60
CA LEU A 48 -10.18 -12.69 -6.98
C LEU A 48 -9.15 -13.45 -7.82
N SER A 49 -9.28 -13.37 -9.15
CA SER A 49 -8.26 -13.85 -10.08
C SER A 49 -7.50 -12.67 -10.68
N TYR A 50 -6.20 -12.56 -10.41
CA TYR A 50 -5.31 -11.56 -11.02
C TYR A 50 -4.18 -12.24 -11.79
N ASN A 51 -3.76 -11.68 -12.93
CA ASN A 51 -2.55 -12.17 -13.59
C ASN A 51 -1.31 -11.95 -12.69
N LYS A 52 -0.36 -12.90 -12.62
CA LYS A 52 0.90 -12.74 -11.86
C LYS A 52 1.60 -11.40 -12.18
N ARG A 53 1.68 -11.02 -13.45
CA ARG A 53 2.29 -9.75 -13.87
C ARG A 53 1.49 -8.54 -13.39
N GLN A 54 0.16 -8.60 -13.46
CA GLN A 54 -0.70 -7.55 -12.93
C GLN A 54 -0.56 -7.41 -11.41
N PHE A 55 -0.37 -8.50 -10.67
CA PHE A 55 -0.12 -8.45 -9.25
C PHE A 55 1.18 -7.68 -8.93
N TYR A 56 2.27 -8.00 -9.61
CA TYR A 56 3.54 -7.28 -9.41
C TYR A 56 3.42 -5.81 -9.81
N ASP A 57 2.90 -5.53 -11.01
CA ASP A 57 2.92 -4.17 -11.57
C ASP A 57 1.86 -3.25 -10.94
N ARG A 58 0.69 -3.78 -10.58
CA ARG A 58 -0.46 -2.97 -10.11
C ARG A 58 -0.71 -3.03 -8.61
N ILE A 59 -0.13 -4.01 -7.91
CA ILE A 59 -0.32 -4.15 -6.46
C ILE A 59 1.02 -4.01 -5.75
N LEU A 60 1.98 -4.89 -6.02
CA LEU A 60 3.23 -4.89 -5.26
C LEU A 60 4.08 -3.63 -5.53
N THR A 61 4.27 -3.25 -6.79
CA THR A 61 5.08 -2.10 -7.17
C THR A 61 4.53 -0.79 -6.58
N PRO A 62 3.23 -0.47 -6.70
CA PRO A 62 2.67 0.72 -6.04
C PRO A 62 2.83 0.68 -4.52
N MET A 63 2.55 -0.46 -3.87
CA MET A 63 2.69 -0.58 -2.41
C MET A 63 4.15 -0.40 -1.94
N LYS A 64 5.11 -0.87 -2.74
CA LYS A 64 6.53 -0.67 -2.50
C LYS A 64 6.93 0.79 -2.70
N SER A 65 6.52 1.40 -3.82
CA SER A 65 6.82 2.79 -4.15
C SER A 65 6.22 3.78 -3.15
N MET A 66 5.03 3.49 -2.62
CA MET A 66 4.41 4.29 -1.56
C MET A 66 5.10 4.13 -0.20
N GLY A 67 5.93 3.10 0.00
CA GLY A 67 6.54 2.81 1.30
C GLY A 67 5.59 2.12 2.28
N VAL A 68 4.54 1.45 1.78
CA VAL A 68 3.67 0.56 2.57
C VAL A 68 4.34 -0.81 2.76
N ILE A 69 5.08 -1.26 1.74
CA ILE A 69 5.90 -2.48 1.79
C ILE A 69 7.35 -2.09 1.55
N TYR A 70 8.24 -2.53 2.43
CA TYR A 70 9.69 -2.43 2.24
C TYR A 70 10.25 -3.76 1.76
N TYR A 71 11.23 -3.72 0.85
CA TYR A 71 11.95 -4.91 0.41
C TYR A 71 13.40 -4.84 0.88
N ASP A 72 13.80 -5.78 1.71
CA ASP A 72 15.19 -5.99 2.11
C ASP A 72 15.91 -6.81 1.04
N LEU A 73 16.86 -6.19 0.34
CA LEU A 73 17.65 -6.83 -0.72
C LEU A 73 18.59 -7.92 -0.19
N TYR A 74 19.13 -7.74 1.02
CA TYR A 74 20.08 -8.68 1.62
C TYR A 74 19.37 -9.93 2.10
N LYS A 75 18.26 -9.74 2.82
CA LYS A 75 17.45 -10.85 3.35
C LYS A 75 16.47 -11.41 2.32
N LYS A 76 16.25 -10.70 1.21
CA LYS A 76 15.25 -11.02 0.17
C LYS A 76 13.84 -11.16 0.75
N THR A 77 13.51 -10.30 1.71
CA THR A 77 12.22 -10.30 2.41
C THR A 77 11.43 -9.02 2.18
N TYR A 78 10.12 -9.15 2.15
CA TYR A 78 9.16 -8.05 2.10
C TYR A 78 8.60 -7.85 3.51
N LYS A 79 8.62 -6.62 4.00
CA LYS A 79 8.09 -6.23 5.31
C LYS A 79 7.04 -5.15 5.18
N LEU A 80 6.00 -5.20 6.00
CA LEU A 80 5.11 -4.05 6.15
C LEU A 80 5.87 -2.88 6.80
N SER A 81 5.59 -1.66 6.34
CA SER A 81 6.28 -0.45 6.80
C SER A 81 5.28 0.66 7.12
N ASP A 82 5.65 1.50 8.08
CA ASP A 82 4.91 2.68 8.51
C ASP A 82 5.40 3.99 7.84
N ARG A 83 6.36 3.89 6.90
CA ARG A 83 6.96 5.05 6.21
C ARG A 83 5.91 5.92 5.52
N PHE A 84 4.96 5.29 4.83
CA PHE A 84 3.88 6.01 4.17
C PHE A 84 3.08 6.88 5.16
N ASN A 85 2.72 6.33 6.32
CA ASN A 85 1.99 7.06 7.35
C ASN A 85 2.80 8.25 7.90
N LYS A 86 4.10 8.04 8.13
CA LYS A 86 5.01 9.11 8.58
C LYS A 86 5.09 10.27 7.59
N GLU A 87 5.19 9.96 6.29
CA GLU A 87 5.20 11.00 5.25
C GLU A 87 3.86 11.74 5.16
N LEU A 88 2.72 11.04 5.28
CA LEU A 88 1.42 11.69 5.34
C LEU A 88 1.29 12.65 6.53
N GLN A 89 1.73 12.23 7.72
CA GLN A 89 1.75 13.08 8.91
C GLN A 89 2.62 14.33 8.70
N LYS A 90 3.81 14.15 8.12
CA LYS A 90 4.73 15.25 7.80
C LYS A 90 4.11 16.24 6.82
N ILE A 91 3.50 15.76 5.73
CA ILE A 91 2.81 16.60 4.75
C ILE A 91 1.65 17.35 5.42
N GLY A 92 0.86 16.67 6.26
CA GLY A 92 -0.21 17.29 7.02
C GLY A 92 0.28 18.44 7.91
N LEU A 93 1.37 18.23 8.65
CA LEU A 93 2.00 19.26 9.47
C LEU A 93 2.53 20.44 8.64
N MET A 94 3.10 20.18 7.46
CA MET A 94 3.55 21.24 6.55
C MET A 94 2.39 22.14 6.11
N TRP A 95 1.25 21.57 5.76
CA TRP A 95 0.06 22.33 5.37
C TRP A 95 -0.56 23.09 6.53
N LEU A 96 -0.64 22.49 7.72
CA LEU A 96 -1.09 23.19 8.92
C LEU A 96 -0.20 24.39 9.24
N HIS A 97 1.11 24.22 9.10
CA HIS A 97 2.05 25.32 9.27
C HIS A 97 1.82 26.43 8.25
N GLU A 98 1.62 26.09 6.97
CA GLU A 98 1.34 27.07 5.91
C GLU A 98 0.03 27.84 6.15
N LEU A 99 -1.05 27.16 6.55
CA LEU A 99 -2.33 27.80 6.86
C LEU A 99 -2.26 28.77 8.04
N ASN A 100 -1.39 28.49 9.01
CA ASN A 100 -1.18 29.34 10.18
C ASN A 100 -0.21 30.51 9.92
N LYS A 101 0.44 30.57 8.75
CA LYS A 101 1.33 31.70 8.44
C LYS A 101 0.50 32.97 8.24
N PRO A 102 0.84 34.08 8.92
CA PRO A 102 0.21 35.35 8.64
C PRO A 102 0.50 35.76 7.19
N THR A 103 -0.50 36.30 6.49
CA THR A 103 -0.36 36.72 5.09
C THR A 103 0.75 37.77 4.96
N HIS A 104 1.92 37.37 4.47
CA HIS A 104 2.90 38.34 4.00
C HIS A 104 2.32 39.00 2.74
N SER A 105 2.20 40.33 2.76
CA SER A 105 1.61 41.10 1.67
C SER A 105 2.36 40.79 0.37
N LEU A 106 1.69 40.09 -0.54
CA LEU A 106 2.19 39.85 -1.89
C LEU A 106 2.32 41.23 -2.57
N LYS A 107 3.54 41.76 -2.64
CA LYS A 107 3.81 42.99 -3.40
C LYS A 107 3.68 42.66 -4.89
N VAL A 108 2.52 42.98 -5.46
CA VAL A 108 2.31 42.92 -6.91
C VAL A 108 3.28 43.90 -7.57
N LYS A 109 4.21 43.37 -8.37
CA LYS A 109 5.12 44.18 -9.18
C LYS A 109 4.29 44.88 -10.25
N LYS A 110 4.06 46.20 -10.13
CA LYS A 110 3.45 46.98 -11.21
C LYS A 110 4.39 46.96 -12.42
N LYS A 111 3.82 46.69 -13.61
CA LYS A 111 4.47 46.87 -14.91
C LYS A 111 4.72 48.35 -15.18
#